data_AF-A0A355BRA0-F1
#
_entry.id   AF-A0A355BRA0-F1
#
_cell.length_a   1.000
_cell.length_b   1.000
_cell.length_c   1.000
_cell.angle_alpha   90.00
_cell.angle_beta   90.00
_cell.angle_gamma   90.00
#
_symmetry.space_group_name_H-M   'P 1'
#
loop_
_entity.id
_entity.type
_entity.pdbx_description
1 polymer ?
#
loop_
_entity_poly.entity_id
_entity_poly.type
_entity_poly.pdbx_seq_one_letter_code
_entity_poly.pdbx_strand_id
1 'polypeptide(L)'
;MWLAFSMEVFYRIDLGWLGILPRTWSGLIGIFTAPMIHANLTHLISNSVPLLFLGSVLFFFYPKIGGTVFFRCYFITNVLVWLFSPRVSYHIGASGLVYGLSAFLIFFGFLRGQVWSLIISILIFAMYGGIFYGVLPTNPWISWESHLSGAIVGAVSAFDLRSKSSR
;
A
#
# COMPACT_ATOMS: atom_id res chain seq x y z
N MET A 1 -7.15 -6.70 -9.01
CA MET A 1 -7.68 -7.22 -7.74
C MET A 1 -8.93 -8.04 -7.99
N TRP A 2 -10.07 -7.41 -8.29
CA TRP A 2 -11.34 -8.10 -8.54
C TRP A 2 -11.27 -9.18 -9.62
N LEU A 3 -10.63 -8.90 -10.76
CA LEU A 3 -10.46 -9.90 -11.82
C LEU A 3 -9.71 -11.16 -11.33
N ALA A 4 -8.61 -10.98 -10.60
CA ALA A 4 -7.83 -12.09 -10.06
C ALA A 4 -8.65 -12.92 -9.06
N PHE A 5 -9.33 -12.24 -8.13
CA PHE A 5 -10.20 -12.89 -7.15
C PHE A 5 -11.37 -13.64 -7.81
N SER A 6 -12.00 -13.04 -8.83
CA SER A 6 -13.04 -13.70 -9.61
C SER A 6 -12.51 -14.97 -10.29
N MET A 7 -11.30 -14.93 -10.87
CA MET A 7 -10.70 -16.13 -11.45
C MET A 7 -10.45 -17.23 -10.41
N GLU A 8 -9.93 -16.90 -9.23
CA GLU A 8 -9.75 -17.86 -8.12
C GLU A 8 -11.07 -18.55 -7.76
N VAL A 9 -12.15 -17.77 -7.61
CA VAL A 9 -13.46 -18.29 -7.23
C VAL A 9 -14.12 -19.11 -8.34
N PHE A 10 -14.14 -18.61 -9.58
CA PHE A 10 -14.82 -19.29 -10.69
C PHE A 10 -14.12 -20.57 -11.12
N TYR A 11 -12.79 -20.55 -11.19
CA TYR A 11 -12.00 -21.71 -11.64
C TYR A 11 -11.53 -22.60 -10.49
N ARG A 12 -11.78 -22.22 -9.22
CA ARG A 12 -11.34 -22.93 -8.02
C ARG A 12 -9.83 -23.17 -8.01
N ILE A 13 -9.08 -22.16 -8.43
CA ILE A 13 -7.61 -22.16 -8.46
C ILE A 13 -7.04 -21.33 -7.32
N ASP A 14 -5.88 -21.70 -6.81
CA ASP A 14 -5.13 -20.93 -5.83
C ASP A 14 -4.08 -20.07 -6.54
N LEU A 15 -4.23 -18.74 -6.50
CA LEU A 15 -3.25 -17.81 -7.02
C LEU A 15 -2.32 -17.26 -5.93
N GLY A 16 -2.37 -17.80 -4.70
CA GLY A 16 -1.54 -17.38 -3.57
C GLY A 16 -0.03 -17.48 -3.84
N TRP A 17 0.39 -18.38 -4.73
CA TRP A 17 1.80 -18.49 -5.17
C TRP A 17 2.29 -17.27 -5.98
N LEU A 18 1.37 -16.43 -6.47
CA LEU A 18 1.67 -15.10 -7.04
C LEU A 18 1.89 -14.03 -5.95
N GLY A 19 1.92 -14.40 -4.68
CA GLY A 19 2.35 -13.54 -3.58
C GLY A 19 3.86 -13.38 -3.51
N ILE A 20 4.33 -12.53 -2.59
CA ILE A 20 5.76 -12.37 -2.30
C ILE A 20 6.17 -13.48 -1.34
N LEU A 21 7.01 -14.40 -1.79
CA LEU A 21 7.78 -15.28 -0.91
C LEU A 21 9.15 -14.63 -0.65
N PRO A 22 9.48 -14.21 0.59
CA PRO A 22 10.68 -13.42 0.84
C PRO A 22 11.98 -14.15 0.49
N ARG A 23 12.92 -13.42 -0.13
CA ARG A 23 14.26 -13.89 -0.48
C ARG A 23 14.31 -15.17 -1.34
N THR A 24 13.28 -15.44 -2.15
CA THR A 24 13.28 -16.52 -3.14
C THR A 24 13.11 -15.99 -4.56
N TRP A 25 13.67 -16.71 -5.54
CA TRP A 25 13.53 -16.37 -6.96
C TRP A 25 12.08 -16.45 -7.43
N SER A 26 11.34 -17.49 -7.02
CA SER A 26 9.92 -17.64 -7.35
C SER A 26 9.07 -16.52 -6.75
N GLY A 27 9.42 -16.00 -5.57
CA GLY A 27 8.70 -14.91 -4.91
C GLY A 27 8.87 -13.53 -5.55
N LEU A 28 9.80 -13.35 -6.49
CA LEU A 28 9.99 -12.08 -7.20
C LEU A 28 8.76 -11.69 -8.04
N ILE A 29 8.00 -12.67 -8.55
CA ILE A 29 6.76 -12.39 -9.29
C ILE A 29 5.79 -11.59 -8.43
N GLY A 30 5.77 -11.88 -7.12
CA GLY A 30 4.95 -11.19 -6.12
C GLY A 30 5.21 -9.69 -6.04
N ILE A 31 6.37 -9.19 -6.45
CA ILE A 31 6.63 -7.74 -6.50
C ILE A 31 5.62 -7.04 -7.42
N PHE A 32 5.19 -7.73 -8.48
CA PHE A 32 4.23 -7.25 -9.44
C PHE A 32 2.81 -7.68 -9.09
N THR A 33 2.63 -8.91 -8.64
CA THR A 33 1.31 -9.54 -8.56
C THR A 33 0.69 -9.54 -7.16
N ALA A 34 1.47 -9.47 -6.08
CA ALA A 34 0.93 -9.63 -4.73
C ALA A 34 -0.21 -8.64 -4.38
N PRO A 35 -0.17 -7.34 -4.77
CA PRO A 35 -1.29 -6.43 -4.54
C PRO A 35 -2.59 -6.83 -5.23
N MET A 36 -2.55 -7.73 -6.21
CA MET A 36 -3.74 -8.20 -6.93
C MET A 36 -4.41 -9.40 -6.26
N ILE A 37 -3.69 -10.17 -5.46
CA ILE A 37 -4.14 -11.46 -4.88
C ILE A 37 -4.68 -11.26 -3.47
N HIS A 38 -5.81 -11.90 -3.12
CA HIS A 38 -6.46 -11.74 -1.80
C HIS A 38 -7.05 -13.04 -1.29
N ALA A 39 -6.76 -13.38 -0.03
CA ALA A 39 -7.20 -14.63 0.60
C ALA A 39 -8.73 -14.84 0.69
N ASN A 40 -9.51 -13.77 0.75
CA ASN A 40 -10.98 -13.83 0.86
C ASN A 40 -11.63 -12.49 0.49
N LEU A 41 -12.96 -12.49 0.38
CA LEU A 41 -13.74 -11.31 -0.02
C LEU A 41 -13.57 -10.13 0.96
N THR A 42 -13.52 -10.39 2.27
CA THR A 42 -13.31 -9.34 3.29
C THR A 42 -11.93 -8.70 3.12
N HIS A 43 -10.89 -9.49 2.88
CA HIS A 43 -9.55 -8.99 2.58
C HIS A 43 -9.54 -8.13 1.30
N LEU A 44 -10.21 -8.58 0.24
CA LEU A 44 -10.34 -7.83 -1.02
C LEU A 44 -11.04 -6.49 -0.84
N ILE A 45 -12.20 -6.47 -0.17
CA ILE A 45 -13.00 -5.25 0.02
C ILE A 45 -12.28 -4.26 0.93
N SER A 46 -11.72 -4.74 2.04
CA SER A 46 -10.97 -3.90 3.00
C SER A 46 -9.72 -3.26 2.39
N ASN A 47 -9.23 -3.76 1.26
CA ASN A 47 -8.12 -3.18 0.51
C ASN A 47 -8.62 -2.30 -0.64
N SER A 48 -9.65 -2.75 -1.37
CA SER A 48 -10.17 -2.06 -2.56
C SER A 48 -10.79 -0.71 -2.22
N VAL A 49 -11.57 -0.62 -1.13
CA VAL A 49 -12.26 0.62 -0.75
C VAL A 49 -11.26 1.72 -0.34
N PRO A 50 -10.32 1.48 0.59
CA PRO A 50 -9.29 2.46 0.90
C PRO A 50 -8.41 2.81 -0.30
N LEU A 51 -8.03 1.82 -1.12
CA LEU A 51 -7.18 2.07 -2.28
C LEU A 51 -7.86 2.98 -3.31
N LEU A 52 -9.15 2.74 -3.60
CA LEU A 52 -9.92 3.60 -4.49
C LEU A 52 -10.01 5.02 -3.93
N PHE A 53 -10.34 5.17 -2.65
CA PHE A 53 -10.45 6.48 -2.01
C PHE A 53 -9.11 7.24 -1.97
N LEU A 54 -8.08 6.65 -1.37
CA LEU A 54 -6.75 7.26 -1.23
C LEU A 54 -6.08 7.50 -2.59
N GLY A 55 -6.24 6.57 -3.53
CA GLY A 55 -5.79 6.74 -4.91
C GLY A 55 -6.48 7.91 -5.59
N SER A 56 -7.81 8.03 -5.44
CA SER A 56 -8.57 9.15 -6.01
C SER A 56 -8.12 10.49 -5.41
N VAL A 57 -7.95 10.57 -4.09
CA VAL A 57 -7.42 11.77 -3.42
C VAL A 57 -6.03 12.11 -3.94
N LEU A 58 -5.14 11.12 -4.05
CA LEU A 58 -3.78 11.32 -4.55
C LEU A 58 -3.77 11.89 -5.97
N PHE A 59 -4.48 11.26 -6.91
CA PHE A 59 -4.46 11.67 -8.32
C PHE A 59 -5.25 12.95 -8.58
N PHE A 60 -6.31 13.21 -7.81
CA PHE A 60 -7.10 14.42 -7.95
C PHE A 60 -6.35 15.66 -7.43
N PHE A 61 -5.78 15.59 -6.22
CA PHE A 61 -5.14 16.76 -5.60
C PHE A 61 -3.65 16.90 -5.97
N TYR A 62 -2.99 15.82 -6.37
CA TYR A 62 -1.55 15.80 -6.64
C TYR A 62 -1.18 15.17 -8.00
N PRO A 63 -1.81 15.55 -9.12
CA PRO A 63 -1.66 14.86 -10.41
C PRO A 63 -0.22 14.80 -10.92
N LYS A 64 0.60 15.83 -10.66
CA LYS A 64 2.01 15.89 -11.11
C LYS A 64 2.94 14.91 -10.41
N ILE A 65 2.62 14.51 -9.18
CA ILE A 65 3.45 13.59 -8.38
C ILE A 65 2.76 12.26 -8.07
N GLY A 66 1.44 12.18 -8.28
CA GLY A 66 0.60 11.03 -7.93
C GLY A 66 1.11 9.72 -8.53
N GLY A 67 1.48 9.72 -9.81
CA GLY A 67 2.07 8.53 -10.45
C GLY A 67 3.37 8.09 -9.77
N THR A 68 4.26 9.03 -9.44
CA THR A 68 5.52 8.72 -8.76
C THR A 68 5.27 8.12 -7.38
N VAL A 69 4.37 8.73 -6.59
CA VAL A 69 4.01 8.24 -5.24
C VAL A 69 3.39 6.85 -5.32
N PHE A 70 2.41 6.66 -6.21
CA PHE A 70 1.71 5.39 -6.37
C PHE A 70 2.69 4.26 -6.72
N PHE A 71 3.54 4.46 -7.73
CA PHE A 71 4.49 3.42 -8.14
C PHE A 71 5.61 3.18 -7.12
N ARG A 72 6.05 4.20 -6.37
CA ARG A 72 6.95 3.99 -5.23
C ARG A 72 6.29 3.12 -4.16
N CYS A 73 5.10 3.50 -3.70
CA CYS A 73 4.34 2.75 -2.70
C CYS A 73 3.95 1.34 -3.18
N TYR A 74 3.81 1.13 -4.49
CA TYR A 74 3.58 -0.20 -5.06
C TYR A 74 4.87 -1.03 -5.06
N PHE A 75 5.87 -0.61 -5.84
CA PHE A 75 7.04 -1.44 -6.13
C PHE A 75 8.06 -1.45 -5.00
N ILE A 76 8.41 -0.29 -4.45
CA ILE A 76 9.46 -0.21 -3.41
C ILE A 76 9.00 -0.95 -2.16
N THR A 77 7.73 -0.77 -1.75
CA THR A 77 7.15 -1.53 -0.63
C THR A 77 7.30 -3.03 -0.84
N ASN A 78 6.95 -3.53 -2.02
CA ASN A 78 7.03 -4.96 -2.31
C ASN A 78 8.47 -5.48 -2.38
N VAL A 79 9.40 -4.68 -2.89
CA VAL A 79 10.85 -4.99 -2.86
C VAL A 79 11.36 -5.06 -1.42
N LEU A 80 10.98 -4.11 -0.56
CA LEU A 80 11.36 -4.11 0.85
C LEU A 80 10.81 -5.34 1.57
N VAL A 81 9.55 -5.72 1.30
CA VAL A 81 8.96 -6.95 1.86
C VAL A 81 9.73 -8.18 1.41
N TRP A 82 10.07 -8.28 0.12
CA TRP A 82 10.85 -9.41 -0.40
C TRP A 82 12.24 -9.51 0.22
N LEU A 83 12.92 -8.38 0.44
CA LEU A 83 14.26 -8.32 1.05
C LEU A 83 14.23 -8.63 2.55
N PHE A 84 13.33 -7.96 3.29
CA PHE A 84 13.45 -7.81 4.74
C PHE A 84 12.40 -8.57 5.54
N SER A 85 11.35 -9.11 4.93
CA SER A 85 10.36 -9.88 5.70
C SER A 85 11.05 -11.09 6.37
N PRO A 86 10.88 -11.28 7.69
CA PRO A 86 11.47 -12.40 8.41
C PRO A 86 10.67 -13.71 8.21
N ARG A 87 9.46 -13.63 7.66
CA ARG A 87 8.53 -14.77 7.55
C ARG A 87 8.76 -15.58 6.29
N VAL A 88 8.64 -16.90 6.40
CA VAL A 88 8.67 -17.84 5.27
C VAL A 88 7.24 -18.14 4.84
N SER A 89 6.53 -17.09 4.40
CA SER A 89 5.13 -17.17 3.98
C SER A 89 4.86 -16.25 2.79
N TYR A 90 3.87 -16.57 1.97
CA TYR A 90 3.44 -15.66 0.92
C TYR A 90 2.76 -14.43 1.51
N HIS A 91 3.23 -13.25 1.12
CA HIS A 91 2.58 -11.97 1.40
C HIS A 91 1.73 -11.58 0.19
N ILE A 92 0.42 -11.41 0.41
CA ILE A 92 -0.57 -11.03 -0.61
C ILE A 92 -1.41 -9.86 -0.10
N GLY A 93 -2.09 -9.18 -1.02
CA GLY A 93 -2.98 -8.06 -0.73
C GLY A 93 -2.33 -6.70 -1.01
N ALA A 94 -3.17 -5.70 -1.22
CA ALA A 94 -2.76 -4.32 -1.53
C ALA A 94 -2.50 -3.46 -0.29
N SER A 95 -2.52 -4.03 0.92
CA SER A 95 -2.49 -3.24 2.15
C SER A 95 -1.19 -2.44 2.30
N GLY A 96 -0.04 -2.95 1.86
CA GLY A 96 1.20 -2.17 1.85
C GLY A 96 1.08 -0.88 1.02
N LEU A 97 0.39 -0.93 -0.12
CA LEU A 97 0.09 0.25 -0.93
C LEU A 97 -0.88 1.20 -0.20
N VAL A 98 -1.92 0.68 0.47
CA VAL A 98 -2.85 1.49 1.28
C VAL A 98 -2.11 2.24 2.38
N TYR A 99 -1.21 1.58 3.11
CA TYR A 99 -0.41 2.22 4.16
C TYR A 99 0.55 3.26 3.58
N GLY A 100 1.17 2.99 2.44
CA GLY A 100 2.04 3.94 1.77
C GLY A 100 1.30 5.19 1.26
N LEU A 101 0.14 5.03 0.65
CA LEU A 101 -0.69 6.16 0.22
C LEU A 101 -1.21 6.97 1.41
N SER A 102 -1.68 6.30 2.46
CA SER A 102 -2.16 6.96 3.69
C SER A 102 -1.03 7.75 4.34
N ALA A 103 0.14 7.13 4.56
CA ALA A 103 1.31 7.79 5.13
C ALA A 103 1.74 8.99 4.28
N PHE A 104 1.84 8.83 2.95
CA PHE A 104 2.18 9.92 2.07
C PHE A 104 1.22 11.11 2.25
N LEU A 105 -0.09 10.89 2.15
CA LEU A 105 -1.09 11.96 2.23
C LEU A 105 -1.09 12.67 3.58
N ILE A 106 -0.86 11.93 4.67
CA ILE A 106 -0.74 12.49 6.02
C ILE A 106 0.53 13.34 6.11
N PHE A 107 1.72 12.78 5.87
CA PHE A 107 2.98 13.51 6.06
C PHE A 107 3.16 14.66 5.07
N PHE A 108 2.73 14.49 3.81
CA PHE A 108 2.92 15.50 2.77
C PHE A 108 2.16 16.80 3.09
N GLY A 109 0.97 16.72 3.68
CA GLY A 109 0.21 17.89 4.10
C GLY A 109 0.93 18.74 5.15
N PHE A 110 1.49 18.10 6.17
CA PHE A 110 2.27 18.77 7.21
C PHE A 110 3.57 19.36 6.67
N LEU A 111 4.28 18.64 5.80
CA LEU A 111 5.57 19.06 5.25
C LEU A 111 5.46 20.18 4.22
N ARG A 112 4.36 20.24 3.47
CA ARG A 112 4.14 21.23 2.41
C ARG A 112 3.69 22.60 2.94
N GLY A 113 3.08 22.64 4.13
CA GLY A 113 2.63 23.89 4.76
C GLY A 113 1.54 24.66 3.99
N GLN A 114 0.87 24.01 3.03
CA GLN A 114 -0.27 24.60 2.31
C GLN A 114 -1.59 24.20 2.97
N VAL A 115 -2.49 25.16 3.19
CA VAL A 115 -3.75 24.96 3.92
C VAL A 115 -4.56 23.79 3.36
N TRP A 116 -4.72 23.69 2.04
CA TRP A 116 -5.47 22.59 1.42
C TRP A 116 -4.81 21.22 1.64
N SER A 117 -3.48 21.15 1.55
CA SER A 117 -2.76 19.90 1.81
C SER A 117 -2.83 19.49 3.28
N LEU A 118 -2.84 20.47 4.20
CA LEU A 118 -3.04 20.22 5.62
C LEU A 118 -4.45 19.71 5.93
N ILE A 119 -5.49 20.29 5.33
CA ILE A 119 -6.88 19.82 5.46
C ILE A 119 -6.99 18.38 4.97
N ILE A 120 -6.45 18.07 3.79
CA ILE A 120 -6.44 16.70 3.26
C ILE A 120 -5.74 15.76 4.24
N SER A 121 -4.56 16.13 4.74
CA SER A 121 -3.81 15.31 5.70
C SER A 121 -4.61 15.02 6.98
N ILE A 122 -5.25 16.04 7.57
CA ILE A 122 -6.08 15.88 8.77
C ILE A 122 -7.27 14.95 8.49
N LEU A 123 -7.95 15.11 7.35
CA LEU A 123 -9.07 14.24 6.96
C LEU A 123 -8.62 12.79 6.78
N ILE A 124 -7.50 12.56 6.07
CA ILE A 124 -6.95 11.22 5.91
C ILE A 124 -6.51 10.64 7.26
N PHE A 125 -5.90 11.43 8.13
CA PHE A 125 -5.53 10.98 9.47
C PHE A 125 -6.75 10.60 10.32
N ALA A 126 -7.83 11.39 10.27
CA ALA A 126 -9.06 11.08 11.00
C ALA A 126 -9.72 9.78 10.50
N MET A 127 -9.72 9.55 9.18
CA MET A 127 -10.37 8.38 8.57
C MET A 127 -9.50 7.11 8.62
N TYR A 128 -8.18 7.25 8.46
CA TYR A 128 -7.25 6.14 8.25
C TYR A 128 -6.11 6.07 9.27
N GLY A 129 -5.96 7.03 10.20
CA GLY A 129 -4.91 6.99 11.22
C GLY A 129 -4.95 5.72 12.08
N GLY A 130 -6.14 5.16 12.29
CA GLY A 130 -6.31 3.89 13.01
C GLY A 130 -5.69 2.68 12.32
N ILE A 131 -5.45 2.70 10.99
CA ILE A 131 -4.84 1.55 10.31
C ILE A 131 -3.40 1.32 10.80
N PHE A 132 -2.70 2.37 11.26
CA PHE A 132 -1.29 2.25 11.66
C PHE A 132 -1.06 1.34 12.88
N TYR A 133 -2.09 0.99 13.65
CA TYR A 133 -1.99 -0.08 14.65
C TYR A 133 -1.63 -1.44 14.03
N GLY A 134 -1.99 -1.67 12.75
CA GLY A 134 -1.65 -2.89 12.02
C GLY A 134 -0.18 -3.00 11.60
N VAL A 135 0.66 -1.99 11.88
CA VAL A 135 2.12 -2.09 11.80
C VAL A 135 2.69 -2.95 12.94
N LEU A 136 1.98 -3.05 14.06
CA LEU A 136 2.42 -3.86 15.18
C LEU A 136 2.27 -5.35 14.85
N PRO A 137 3.27 -6.20 15.15
CA PRO A 137 3.25 -7.63 14.85
C PRO A 137 2.38 -8.41 15.85
N THR A 138 1.10 -8.05 15.97
CA THR A 138 0.15 -8.64 16.94
C THR A 138 -0.66 -9.80 16.38
N ASN A 139 -0.79 -9.89 15.05
CA ASN A 139 -1.56 -10.92 14.38
C ASN A 139 -0.70 -11.65 13.32
N PRO A 140 -0.45 -12.96 13.46
CA PRO A 140 0.41 -13.72 12.54
C PRO A 140 -0.16 -13.83 11.11
N TRP A 141 -1.47 -13.64 10.93
CA TRP A 141 -2.15 -13.69 9.63
C TRP A 141 -2.08 -12.35 8.87
N ILE A 142 -1.57 -11.30 9.50
CA ILE A 142 -1.48 -9.96 8.92
C ILE A 142 -0.07 -9.67 8.45
N SER A 143 0.05 -9.03 7.29
CA SER A 143 1.34 -8.58 6.74
C SER A 143 1.80 -7.26 7.33
N TRP A 144 2.17 -7.29 8.62
CA TRP A 144 2.69 -6.11 9.31
C TRP A 144 3.98 -5.56 8.64
N GLU A 145 4.79 -6.41 8.01
CA GLU A 145 5.98 -5.99 7.26
C GLU A 145 5.61 -5.20 6.01
N SER A 146 4.53 -5.59 5.32
CA SER A 146 3.99 -4.82 4.19
C SER A 146 3.44 -3.48 4.68
N HIS A 147 2.78 -3.46 5.84
CA HIS A 147 2.24 -2.24 6.43
C HIS A 147 3.36 -1.27 6.83
N LEU A 148 4.37 -1.75 7.53
CA LEU A 148 5.53 -0.96 7.94
C LEU A 148 6.31 -0.43 6.73
N SER A 149 6.64 -1.33 5.79
CA SER A 149 7.39 -0.97 4.58
C SER A 149 6.62 0.07 3.75
N GLY A 150 5.30 -0.13 3.61
CA GLY A 150 4.42 0.82 2.95
C GLY A 150 4.44 2.19 3.62
N ALA A 151 4.22 2.24 4.93
CA ALA A 151 4.24 3.46 5.72
C ALA A 151 5.57 4.23 5.58
N ILE A 152 6.70 3.52 5.65
CA ILE A 152 8.05 4.10 5.46
C ILE A 152 8.18 4.68 4.05
N VAL A 153 7.82 3.93 3.01
CA VAL A 153 7.92 4.40 1.62
C VAL A 153 7.05 5.62 1.38
N GLY A 154 5.85 5.65 1.95
CA GLY A 154 4.93 6.79 1.89
C GLY A 154 5.51 8.05 2.56
N ALA A 155 6.01 7.91 3.79
CA ALA A 155 6.61 9.00 4.55
C ALA A 155 7.88 9.56 3.86
N VAL A 156 8.76 8.67 3.38
CA VAL A 156 9.96 9.05 2.63
C VAL A 156 9.58 9.76 1.32
N SER A 157 8.57 9.27 0.61
CA SER A 157 8.08 9.92 -0.61
C SER A 157 7.50 11.31 -0.33
N ALA A 158 6.79 11.48 0.79
CA ALA A 158 6.29 12.79 1.20
C ALA A 158 7.43 13.77 1.49
N PHE A 159 8.48 13.30 2.18
CA PHE A 159 9.68 14.10 2.41
C PHE A 159 10.37 14.47 1.10
N ASP A 160 10.72 13.51 0.26
CA ASP A 160 11.46 13.73 -1.00
C ASP A 160 10.73 14.69 -1.95
N LEU A 161 9.39 14.60 -2.04
CA LEU A 161 8.62 15.36 -3.02
C LEU A 161 8.10 16.71 -2.48
N ARG A 162 8.37 17.06 -1.22
CA ARG A 162 7.82 18.27 -0.57
C ARG A 162 8.14 19.58 -1.28
N SER A 163 9.27 19.65 -2.00
CA SER A 163 9.75 20.85 -2.70
C SER A 163 9.34 20.92 -4.17
N LYS A 164 8.80 19.84 -4.75
CA LYS A 164 8.36 19.84 -6.16
C LYS A 164 7.04 20.62 -6.26
N SER A 165 7.06 21.71 -7.02
CA SER A 165 5.91 22.58 -7.28
C SER A 165 4.81 21.80 -8.02
N SER A 166 3.89 21.18 -7.28
CA SER A 166 2.65 20.64 -7.84
C SER A 166 1.53 21.66 -7.69
N ARG A 167 1.64 22.79 -8.39
CA ARG A 167 0.45 23.52 -8.87
C ARG A 167 0.21 23.09 -10.29
#